data_AF-F9N390-F1
#
_entry.id   AF-F9N390-F1
#
_cell.length_a   1.000
_cell.length_b   1.000
_cell.length_c   1.000
_cell.angle_alpha   90.00
_cell.angle_beta   90.00
_cell.angle_gamma   90.00
#
_symmetry.space_group_name_H-M   'P 1'
#
loop_
_entity.id
_entity.type
_entity.pdbx_description
1 polymer ?
#
loop_
_entity_poly.entity_id
_entity_poly.type
_entity_poly.pdbx_seq_one_letter_code
_entity_poly.pdbx_strand_id
1 'polypeptide(L)' 'MQAAQMKYLGIKPHLFYGFEMDEALGSTMGLSVLDAGMHMLNDMKTFGEASVNVAVDGPGSKRQDGR' A
#
# COMPACT_ATOMS: atom_id res chain seq x y z
N MET A 1 -7.65 23.33 -8.20
CA MET A 1 -6.26 23.86 -8.20
C MET A 1 -5.23 22.77 -7.86
N GLN A 2 -5.40 22.05 -6.73
CA GLN A 2 -4.46 21.01 -6.28
C GLN A 2 -4.26 19.84 -7.28
N ALA A 3 -5.33 19.36 -7.93
CA ALA A 3 -5.23 18.30 -8.94
C ALA A 3 -4.39 18.69 -10.17
N ALA A 4 -4.43 19.96 -10.57
CA ALA A 4 -3.62 20.48 -11.67
C ALA A 4 -2.14 20.58 -11.27
N GLN A 5 -1.87 20.96 -10.03
CA GLN A 5 -0.51 21.09 -9.48
C GLN A 5 0.15 19.73 -9.27
N MET A 6 -0.59 18.73 -8.75
CA MET A 6 -0.11 17.35 -8.65
C MET A 6 0.16 16.74 -10.03
N LYS A 7 -0.68 17.02 -11.03
CA LYS A 7 -0.44 16.61 -12.41
C LYS A 7 0.84 17.24 -12.99
N TYR A 8 1.11 18.52 -12.70
CA TYR A 8 2.34 19.19 -13.11
C TYR A 8 3.58 18.57 -12.47
N LEU A 9 3.51 18.25 -11.17
CA LEU A 9 4.58 17.59 -10.41
C LEU A 9 4.75 16.09 -10.77
N GLY A 10 3.85 15.51 -11.57
CA GLY A 10 3.86 14.07 -11.87
C GLY A 10 3.51 13.18 -10.68
N ILE A 11 2.87 13.73 -9.65
CA ILE A 11 2.54 13.01 -8.41
C ILE A 11 1.12 12.47 -8.52
N LYS A 12 0.94 11.18 -8.20
CA LYS A 12 -0.37 10.55 -8.07
C LYS A 12 -0.83 10.58 -6.60
N PRO A 13 -1.95 11.24 -6.26
CA PRO A 13 -2.50 11.17 -4.91
C PRO A 13 -3.08 9.78 -4.63
N HIS A 14 -3.02 9.37 -3.35
CA HIS A 14 -3.52 8.07 -2.89
C HIS A 14 -4.65 8.19 -1.85
N LEU A 15 -4.85 9.36 -1.26
CA LEU A 15 -5.90 9.65 -0.28
C LEU A 15 -6.91 10.64 -0.86
N PHE A 16 -8.18 10.26 -0.94
CA PHE A 16 -9.26 11.04 -1.58
C PHE A 16 -10.42 11.28 -0.61
N TYR A 17 -10.19 12.10 0.42
CA TYR A 17 -11.19 12.38 1.45
C TYR A 17 -12.06 13.62 1.18
N GLY A 18 -11.75 14.40 0.16
CA GLY A 18 -12.50 15.63 -0.16
C GLY A 18 -12.31 16.74 0.88
N PHE A 19 -11.19 16.77 1.59
CA PHE A 19 -10.90 17.84 2.54
C PHE A 19 -10.60 19.15 1.82
N GLU A 20 -11.18 20.23 2.34
CA GLU A 20 -10.89 21.61 1.93
C GLU A 20 -10.07 22.36 3.00
N MET A 21 -9.79 21.69 4.13
CA MET A 21 -8.97 22.23 5.21
C MET A 21 -7.49 22.26 4.82
N ASP A 22 -6.84 23.39 5.13
CA ASP A 22 -5.41 23.61 4.91
C ASP A 22 -4.59 23.14 6.15
N GLU A 23 -3.36 23.60 6.33
CA GLU A 23 -2.45 23.25 7.45
C GLU A 23 -1.82 21.86 7.34
N ALA A 24 -1.59 21.39 6.10
CA ALA A 24 -0.90 20.13 5.82
C ALA A 24 -1.58 18.87 6.41
N LEU A 25 -2.88 18.95 6.76
CA LEU A 25 -3.67 17.81 7.26
C LEU A 25 -3.58 16.58 6.34
N GLY A 26 -3.67 16.79 5.03
CA GLY A 26 -3.51 15.69 4.06
C GLY A 26 -2.10 15.08 4.07
N SER A 27 -1.08 15.88 4.33
CA SER A 27 0.32 15.42 4.42
C SER A 27 0.58 14.64 5.70
N THR A 28 0.07 15.10 6.85
CA THR A 28 0.22 14.38 8.14
C THR A 28 -0.49 13.04 8.11
N MET A 29 -1.68 12.96 7.51
CA MET A 29 -2.34 11.68 7.25
C MET A 29 -1.55 10.79 6.29
N GLY A 30 -0.87 11.36 5.30
CA GLY A 30 0.02 10.62 4.41
C GLY A 30 1.17 9.93 5.15
N LEU A 31 1.61 10.46 6.29
CA LEU A 31 2.68 9.85 7.10
C LEU A 31 2.28 8.48 7.66
N SER A 32 1.01 8.26 8.00
CA SER A 32 0.56 6.94 8.48
C SER A 32 0.59 5.88 7.38
N VAL A 33 0.36 6.28 6.12
CA VAL A 33 0.53 5.39 4.96
C VAL A 33 2.00 5.03 4.76
N LEU A 34 2.90 6.01 4.93
CA LEU A 34 4.35 5.75 4.84
C LEU A 34 4.82 4.84 5.98
N ASP A 35 4.33 5.05 7.19
CA ASP A 35 4.63 4.22 8.36
C ASP A 35 4.14 2.78 8.17
N ALA A 36 2.91 2.60 7.69
CA ALA A 36 2.40 1.27 7.31
C ALA A 36 3.24 0.63 6.19
N GLY A 37 3.75 1.42 5.24
CA GLY A 37 4.69 0.95 4.22
C GLY A 37 6.03 0.48 4.80
N MET A 38 6.54 1.16 5.82
CA MET A 38 7.74 0.73 6.53
C MET A 38 7.51 -0.57 7.31
N HIS A 39 6.38 -0.70 7.99
CA HIS A 39 5.99 -1.96 8.63
C HIS A 39 5.83 -3.10 7.61
N MET A 40 5.24 -2.84 6.45
CA MET A 40 5.16 -3.83 5.37
C MET A 40 6.55 -4.29 4.92
N LEU A 41 7.52 -3.39 4.78
CA LEU A 41 8.87 -3.74 4.34
C LEU A 41 9.70 -4.43 5.42
N ASN A 42 9.54 -4.04 6.68
CA ASN A 42 10.38 -4.52 7.78
C ASN A 42 9.82 -5.78 8.46
N ASP A 43 8.50 -5.89 8.56
CA ASP A 43 7.87 -6.90 9.41
C ASP A 43 7.28 -8.07 8.59
N MET A 44 6.97 -7.86 7.31
CA MET A 44 6.48 -8.95 6.46
C MET A 44 7.63 -9.84 6.01
N LYS A 45 7.44 -11.14 6.23
CA LYS A 45 8.35 -12.18 5.74
C LYS A 45 8.04 -12.52 4.29
N THR A 46 9.07 -12.90 3.56
CA THR A 46 8.91 -13.54 2.25
C THR A 46 8.28 -14.94 2.40
N PHE A 47 7.72 -15.48 1.32
CA PHE A 47 7.14 -16.84 1.34
C PHE A 47 8.15 -17.91 1.75
N GLY A 48 9.44 -17.75 1.39
CA GLY A 48 10.51 -18.65 1.80
C GLY A 48 10.77 -18.59 3.30
N GLU A 49 10.91 -17.40 3.87
CA GLU A 49 11.12 -17.19 5.32
C GLU A 49 9.93 -17.64 6.17
N ALA A 50 8.71 -17.53 5.64
CA ALA A 50 7.50 -17.97 6.30
C ALA A 50 7.18 -19.46 6.04
N SER A 51 7.96 -20.16 5.21
CA SER A 51 7.75 -21.57 4.82
C SER A 51 6.32 -21.86 4.38
N VAL A 52 5.71 -20.92 3.65
CA VAL A 52 4.33 -21.03 3.19
C VAL A 52 4.30 -21.93 1.96
N ASN A 53 3.81 -23.15 2.13
CA ASN A 53 3.55 -24.06 1.02
C ASN A 53 2.29 -23.65 0.26
N VAL A 54 2.28 -23.91 -1.05
CA VAL A 54 1.04 -23.86 -1.84
C VAL A 54 0.00 -24.75 -1.18
N ALA A 55 -1.23 -24.23 -1.03
CA ALA A 55 -2.32 -24.98 -0.43
C ALA A 55 -2.54 -26.28 -1.21
N VAL A 56 -2.30 -27.43 -0.58
CA VAL A 56 -2.40 -28.74 -1.26
C VAL A 56 -3.86 -29.17 -1.40
N ASP A 57 -4.72 -28.80 -0.45
CA ASP A 57 -6.16 -29.07 -0.50
C ASP A 57 -6.95 -27.91 0.13
N GLY A 58 -7.50 -27.04 -0.72
CA GLY A 58 -8.26 -25.84 -0.33
C GLY A 58 -8.56 -24.92 -1.53
N PRO A 59 -9.41 -23.88 -1.37
CA PRO A 59 -9.81 -23.00 -2.48
C PRO A 59 -8.66 -22.30 -3.22
N GLY A 60 -7.51 -22.13 -2.54
CA GLY A 60 -6.27 -21.57 -3.10
C GLY A 60 -5.46 -22.57 -3.94
N SER A 61 -5.67 -23.88 -3.77
CA SER A 61 -4.90 -24.95 -4.42
C SER A 61 -4.91 -24.90 -5.95
N LYS A 62 -6.02 -24.45 -6.53
CA LYS A 62 -6.17 -24.31 -7.99
C LYS A 62 -5.71 -22.95 -8.54
N ARG A 63 -5.34 -22.01 -7.65
CA ARG A 63 -5.02 -20.60 -8.00
C ARG A 63 -3.55 -20.26 -7.80
N GLN A 64 -2.81 -21.08 -7.07
CA GLN A 64 -1.40 -20.90 -6.76
C GLN A 64 -0.61 -21.97 -7.53
N ASP A 65 0.06 -21.58 -8.62
CA ASP A 65 0.99 -22.47 -9.34
C ASP A 65 2.27 -22.59 -8.49
N GLY A 66 2.59 -23.80 -8.02
CA GLY A 66 3.71 -24.06 -7.10
C GLY A 66 5.07 -24.10 -7.78
N ARG A 67 5.27 -23.29 -8.82
CA ARG A 67 6.53 -23.15 -9.55
C ARG A 67 7.37 -21.99 -9.04
#